data_AF-A0A835WWN9-F1
#
_entry.id   AF-A0A835WWN9-F1
#
_cell.length_a   1.000
_cell.length_b   1.000
_cell.length_c   1.000
_cell.angle_alpha   90.00
_cell.angle_beta   90.00
_cell.angle_gamma   90.00
#
_symmetry.space_group_name_H-M   'P 1'
#
loop_
_entity.id
_entity.type
_entity.pdbx_description
1 polymer ?
#
loop_
_entity_poly.entity_id
_entity_poly.type
_entity_poly.pdbx_seq_one_letter_code
_entity_poly.pdbx_strand_id
1 'polypeptide(L)'
;MGKKFPKIRSSVNVKYDPKIIKKAKKKDLKIKNYSRKDEPLRIKKKENFSISWGIKNAIKNSSYPPDIIFHKGDHGKEPMILIFGKNPEEVVKKVKQIL
;
A
#
# COMPACT_ATOMS: atom_id res chain seq x y z
N MET A 1 6.41 2.86 6.02
CA MET A 1 6.05 4.16 5.42
C MET A 1 6.66 5.31 6.22
N GLY A 2 6.14 5.63 7.41
CA GLY A 2 6.61 6.76 8.24
C GLY A 2 8.11 6.77 8.53
N LYS A 3 8.77 5.62 8.74
CA LYS A 3 10.23 5.56 8.92
C LYS A 3 11.04 6.15 7.76
N LYS A 4 10.61 5.96 6.51
CA LYS A 4 11.29 6.49 5.32
C LYS A 4 10.71 7.83 4.86
N PHE A 5 9.42 8.03 5.06
CA PHE A 5 8.71 9.26 4.70
C PHE A 5 7.94 9.79 5.93
N PRO A 6 8.62 10.52 6.84
CA PRO A 6 8.03 10.93 8.13
C PRO A 6 6.78 11.81 8.01
N LYS A 7 6.63 12.53 6.90
CA LYS A 7 5.45 13.35 6.61
C LYS A 7 4.18 12.51 6.33
N ILE A 8 4.31 11.24 5.98
CA ILE A 8 3.17 10.35 5.71
C ILE A 8 2.72 9.70 7.02
N ARG A 9 1.60 10.19 7.57
CA ARG A 9 1.09 9.82 8.90
C ARG A 9 -0.35 9.34 8.90
N SER A 10 -0.99 9.24 7.73
CA SER A 10 -2.35 8.72 7.61
C SER A 10 -2.42 7.68 6.49
N SER A 11 -3.26 6.67 6.69
CA SER A 11 -3.57 5.68 5.68
C SER A 11 -4.94 5.05 5.90
N VAL A 12 -5.55 4.55 4.83
CA VAL A 12 -6.75 3.71 4.90
C VAL A 12 -6.53 2.43 4.09
N ASN A 13 -7.10 1.33 4.57
CA ASN A 13 -7.16 0.08 3.85
C ASN A 13 -8.52 -0.02 3.13
N VAL A 14 -8.52 -0.36 1.84
CA VAL A 14 -9.72 -0.67 1.06
C VAL A 14 -9.57 -2.00 0.35
N LYS A 15 -10.71 -2.65 0.08
CA LYS A 15 -10.78 -3.91 -0.66
C LYS A 15 -10.07 -3.78 -2.00
N TYR A 16 -9.30 -4.81 -2.36
CA TYR A 16 -8.67 -4.85 -3.68
C TYR A 16 -9.70 -5.03 -4.80
N ASP A 17 -9.68 -4.09 -5.74
CA ASP A 17 -10.35 -4.20 -7.02
C ASP A 17 -9.39 -3.71 -8.12
N PRO A 18 -9.08 -4.53 -9.15
CA PRO A 18 -8.32 -4.10 -10.32
C PRO A 18 -8.86 -2.81 -10.98
N LYS A 19 -10.17 -2.55 -10.92
CA LYS A 19 -10.80 -1.33 -11.44
C LYS A 19 -10.34 -0.08 -10.68
N ILE A 20 -10.21 -0.15 -9.36
CA ILE A 20 -9.68 0.95 -8.53
C ILE A 20 -8.23 1.26 -8.92
N ILE A 21 -7.40 0.24 -9.11
CA ILE A 21 -6.00 0.43 -9.56
C ILE A 21 -5.94 1.09 -10.94
N LYS A 22 -6.82 0.69 -11.87
CA LYS A 22 -6.92 1.35 -13.19
C LYS A 22 -7.35 2.82 -13.05
N LYS A 23 -8.35 3.13 -12.21
CA LYS A 23 -8.81 4.51 -11.96
C LYS A 23 -7.72 5.36 -11.31
N ALA A 24 -6.98 4.82 -10.35
CA ALA A 24 -5.85 5.48 -9.72
C ALA A 24 -4.72 5.84 -10.70
N LYS A 25 -4.38 4.93 -11.63
CA LYS A 25 -3.41 5.22 -12.70
C LYS A 25 -3.86 6.38 -13.59
N LYS A 26 -5.15 6.43 -13.95
CA LYS A 26 -5.74 7.52 -14.75
C LYS A 26 -5.78 8.88 -14.03
N LYS A 27 -5.62 8.89 -12.71
CA LYS A 27 -5.57 10.09 -11.86
C LYS A 27 -4.14 10.47 -11.47
N ASP A 28 -3.14 9.89 -12.14
CA ASP A 28 -1.71 10.12 -11.91
C ASP A 28 -1.24 9.87 -10.47
N LEU A 29 -1.95 9.01 -9.73
CA LEU A 29 -1.54 8.60 -8.40
C LEU A 29 -0.32 7.68 -8.49
N LYS A 30 0.65 7.87 -7.59
CA LYS A 30 1.87 7.06 -7.50
C LYS A 30 1.55 5.72 -6.88
N ILE A 31 1.51 4.67 -7.70
CA ILE A 31 1.16 3.32 -7.26
C ILE A 31 2.40 2.44 -7.20
N LYS A 32 2.54 1.71 -6.10
CA LYS A 32 3.48 0.59 -5.94
C LYS A 32 2.71 -0.67 -5.56
N ASN A 33 3.36 -1.81 -5.65
CA ASN A 33 2.80 -3.08 -5.20
C ASN A 33 3.91 -3.96 -4.59
N TYR A 34 3.48 -4.98 -3.86
CA TYR A 34 4.36 -6.08 -3.45
C TYR A 34 3.61 -7.41 -3.57
N SER A 35 4.37 -8.49 -3.74
CA SER A 35 3.84 -9.86 -3.71
C SER A 35 4.13 -10.48 -2.35
N ARG A 36 3.12 -11.13 -1.75
CA ARG A 36 3.28 -11.90 -0.51
C ARG A 36 4.02 -13.22 -0.75
N LYS A 37 4.10 -13.68 -2.01
CA LYS A 37 4.91 -14.87 -2.37
C LYS A 37 6.41 -14.63 -2.16
N ASP A 38 6.83 -13.37 -2.23
CA ASP A 38 8.24 -12.99 -2.08
C ASP A 38 8.59 -12.76 -0.58
N GLU A 39 7.62 -12.92 0.32
CA GLU A 39 7.81 -12.74 1.76
C GLU A 39 8.67 -13.88 2.33
N PRO A 40 9.83 -13.59 2.96
CA PRO A 40 10.66 -14.63 3.55
C PRO A 40 9.90 -15.43 4.61
N LEU A 41 10.05 -16.76 4.61
CA LEU A 41 9.34 -17.67 5.54
C LEU A 41 9.48 -17.25 7.01
N ARG A 42 10.68 -16.79 7.41
CA ARG A 42 10.94 -16.29 8.78
C ARG A 42 10.09 -15.08 9.17
N ILE A 43 9.68 -14.26 8.20
CA ILE A 43 8.80 -13.11 8.39
C ILE A 43 7.34 -13.58 8.34
N LYS A 44 7.01 -14.46 7.39
CA LYS A 44 5.65 -15.00 7.21
C LYS A 44 5.15 -15.78 8.43
N LYS A 45 6.05 -16.43 9.18
CA LYS A 45 5.76 -17.13 10.45
C LYS A 45 5.58 -16.20 11.65
N LYS A 46 6.01 -14.93 11.57
CA LYS A 46 5.86 -13.96 12.65
C LYS A 46 4.64 -13.09 12.42
N GLU A 47 3.72 -13.08 13.37
CA GLU A 47 2.54 -12.22 13.31
C GLU A 47 2.91 -10.74 13.22
N ASN A 48 2.07 -9.95 12.55
CA ASN A 48 2.19 -8.49 12.43
C ASN A 48 3.39 -7.96 11.62
N PHE A 49 4.24 -8.81 11.03
CA PHE A 49 5.38 -8.34 10.24
C PHE A 49 5.12 -8.23 8.72
N SER A 50 4.15 -8.95 8.16
CA SER A 50 3.96 -9.02 6.71
C SER A 50 3.71 -7.66 6.05
N ILE A 51 2.84 -6.83 6.65
CA ILE A 51 2.52 -5.50 6.09
C ILE A 51 3.74 -4.58 6.19
N SER A 52 4.44 -4.61 7.33
CA SER A 52 5.66 -3.81 7.53
C SER A 52 6.75 -4.17 6.53
N TRP A 53 6.98 -5.48 6.32
CA TRP A 53 7.90 -6.00 5.30
C TRP A 53 7.46 -5.60 3.90
N GLY A 54 6.19 -5.79 3.55
CA GLY A 54 5.65 -5.50 2.22
C GLY A 54 5.76 -4.02 1.86
N ILE A 55 5.42 -3.13 2.80
CA ILE A 55 5.61 -1.69 2.63
C ILE A 55 7.10 -1.36 2.48
N LYS A 56 7.98 -1.93 3.32
CA LYS A 56 9.43 -1.70 3.24
C LYS A 56 9.99 -2.15 1.88
N ASN A 57 9.55 -3.29 1.36
CA ASN A 57 9.93 -3.81 0.06
C ASN A 57 9.45 -2.90 -1.07
N ALA A 58 8.17 -2.51 -1.05
CA ALA A 58 7.54 -1.67 -2.07
C ALA A 58 8.19 -0.26 -2.20
N ILE A 59 8.73 0.28 -1.10
CA ILE A 59 9.36 1.62 -1.09
C ILE A 59 10.88 1.60 -1.05
N LYS A 60 11.54 0.43 -1.09
CA LYS A 60 12.99 0.29 -0.89
C LYS A 60 13.79 1.25 -1.77
N ASN A 61 13.47 1.30 -3.06
CA ASN A 61 14.16 2.13 -4.06
C ASN A 61 13.35 3.38 -4.46
N SER A 62 12.34 3.77 -3.67
CA SER A 62 11.53 4.96 -3.95
C SER A 62 12.15 6.20 -3.34
N SER A 63 12.38 7.25 -4.12
CA SER A 63 12.81 8.58 -3.63
C SER A 63 11.63 9.42 -3.12
N TYR A 64 10.41 9.07 -3.53
CA TYR A 64 9.17 9.75 -3.13
C TYR A 64 8.17 8.76 -2.52
N PRO A 65 7.29 9.19 -1.60
CA PRO A 65 6.24 8.33 -1.07
C PRO A 65 5.21 8.00 -2.17
N PRO A 66 4.80 6.73 -2.31
CA PRO A 66 3.66 6.38 -3.14
C PRO A 66 2.35 6.79 -2.46
N ASP A 67 1.35 7.13 -3.28
CA ASP A 67 -0.02 7.37 -2.83
C ASP A 67 -0.72 6.06 -2.48
N ILE A 68 -0.41 4.98 -3.21
CA ILE A 68 -1.06 3.69 -3.08
C ILE A 68 -0.02 2.56 -3.06
N ILE A 69 -0.19 1.60 -2.16
CA ILE A 69 0.49 0.30 -2.19
C ILE A 69 -0.56 -0.81 -2.12
N PHE A 70 -0.55 -1.75 -3.05
CA PHE A 70 -1.47 -2.89 -3.02
C PHE A 70 -0.74 -4.24 -3.07
N HIS A 71 -1.46 -5.31 -2.70
CA HIS A 71 -1.04 -6.69 -2.95
C HIS A 71 -2.24 -7.56 -3.35
N LYS A 72 -1.97 -8.64 -4.10
CA LYS A 72 -2.99 -9.58 -4.59
C LYS A 72 -3.32 -10.71 -3.61
N GLY A 73 -2.85 -10.60 -2.36
CA GLY A 73 -3.13 -11.58 -1.31
C GLY A 73 -2.17 -12.76 -1.38
N ASP A 74 -2.50 -13.81 -0.64
CA ASP A 74 -1.82 -15.11 -0.62
C ASP A 74 -2.80 -16.16 -0.07
N HIS A 75 -2.40 -17.42 0.01
CA HIS A 75 -3.20 -18.45 0.67
C HIS A 75 -3.55 -18.03 2.11
N GLY A 76 -4.85 -17.98 2.42
CA GLY A 76 -5.37 -17.50 3.71
C GLY A 76 -5.20 -16.00 3.98
N LYS A 77 -4.82 -15.18 2.99
CA LYS A 77 -4.60 -13.74 3.13
C LYS A 77 -5.30 -12.94 2.03
N GLU A 78 -6.30 -12.15 2.41
CA GLU A 78 -7.09 -11.36 1.48
C GLU A 78 -6.27 -10.29 0.75
N PRO A 79 -6.56 -9.99 -0.53
CA PRO A 79 -5.94 -8.90 -1.26
C PRO A 79 -6.42 -7.53 -0.76
N MET A 80 -5.52 -6.52 -0.73
CA MET A 80 -5.87 -5.19 -0.22
C MET A 80 -5.13 -4.05 -0.93
N ILE A 81 -5.71 -2.85 -0.84
CA ILE A 81 -5.15 -1.57 -1.31
C ILE A 81 -4.96 -0.65 -0.10
N LEU A 82 -3.73 -0.19 0.12
CA LEU A 82 -3.39 0.80 1.13
C LEU A 82 -3.21 2.16 0.47
N ILE A 83 -3.97 3.15 0.90
CA ILE A 83 -3.90 4.54 0.42
C ILE A 83 -3.26 5.38 1.51
N PHE A 84 -2.29 6.22 1.15
CA PHE A 84 -1.46 7.00 2.08
C PHE A 84 -1.63 8.50 1.89
N GLY A 85 -1.44 9.26 2.97
CA GLY A 85 -1.45 10.72 2.96
C GLY A 85 -0.74 11.30 4.18
N LYS A 86 -0.50 12.62 4.15
CA LYS A 86 0.10 13.34 5.28
C LYS A 86 -0.87 13.47 6.45
N ASN A 87 -2.16 13.55 6.14
CA ASN A 87 -3.27 13.69 7.08
C ASN A 87 -4.52 12.94 6.55
N PRO A 88 -5.55 12.74 7.38
CA PRO A 88 -6.78 12.06 6.98
C PRO A 88 -7.50 12.72 5.80
N GLU A 89 -7.49 14.05 5.73
CA GLU A 89 -8.13 14.80 4.64
C GLU A 89 -7.53 14.47 3.27
N GLU A 90 -6.20 14.38 3.17
CA GLU A 90 -5.50 13.98 1.95
C GLU A 90 -5.85 12.55 1.54
N VAL A 91 -5.96 11.63 2.52
CA VAL A 91 -6.37 10.25 2.26
C VAL A 91 -7.81 10.22 1.71
N VAL A 92 -8.74 10.94 2.33
CA VAL A 92 -10.13 11.01 1.87
C VAL A 92 -10.23 11.62 0.47
N LYS A 93 -9.44 12.67 0.16
CA LYS A 93 -9.38 13.25 -1.19
C LYS A 93 -8.95 12.21 -2.22
N LYS A 94 -7.91 11.40 -1.94
CA LYS A 94 -7.45 10.32 -2.83
C LYS A 94 -8.50 9.22 -2.97
N VAL A 95 -9.16 8.84 -1.87
CA VAL A 95 -10.26 7.87 -1.89
C VAL A 95 -11.40 8.33 -2.81
N LYS A 96 -11.86 9.58 -2.68
CA LYS A 96 -12.90 10.17 -3.53
C LYS A 96 -12.55 10.20 -5.02
N GLN A 97 -11.26 10.17 -5.37
CA GLN A 97 -10.82 10.15 -6.77
C GLN A 97 -10.93 8.76 -7.41
N ILE A 98 -10.93 7.68 -6.63
CA ILE A 98 -10.71 6.31 -7.11
C ILE A 98 -11.75 5.28 -6.66
N LEU A 99 -12.52 5.58 -5.63
CA LEU A 99 -13.82 4.96 -5.38
C LEU A 99 -14.88 5.77 -6.13
#